data_AF-A0A6J7P8G4-F1
#
_entry.id   AF-A0A6J7P8G4-F1
#
_cell.length_a   1.000
_cell.length_b   1.000
_cell.length_c   1.000
_cell.angle_alpha   90.00
_cell.angle_beta   90.00
_cell.angle_gamma   90.00
#
_symmetry.space_group_name_H-M   'P 1'
#
loop_
_entity.id
_entity.type
_entity.pdbx_description
1 polymer ?
#
loop_
_entity_poly.entity_id
_entity_poly.type
_entity_poly.pdbx_seq_one_letter_code
_entity_poly.pdbx_strand_id
1 'polypeptide(L)' 'MESRELDANWREIGLAAPARLALVEAKLFKVSDLRKIRLSELEALHGMGKSAIARIKVIMYAKKIKFRSE' A
#
# COMPACT_ATOMS: atom_id res chain seq x y z
N MET A 1 -20.57 5.99 -5.53
CA MET A 1 -20.35 4.58 -5.88
C MET A 1 -18.84 4.39 -5.89
N GLU A 2 -18.18 4.24 -4.74
CA GLU A 2 -16.71 4.47 -4.67
C GLU A 2 -15.93 3.50 -3.77
N SER A 3 -16.59 2.57 -3.07
CA SER A 3 -15.91 1.68 -2.11
C SER A 3 -15.37 0.38 -2.73
N ARG A 4 -15.85 -0.02 -3.92
CA ARG A 4 -15.40 -1.26 -4.60
C ARG A 4 -14.10 -1.08 -5.39
N GLU A 5 -13.64 0.15 -5.58
CA GLU A 5 -12.43 0.48 -6.34
C GLU A 5 -11.20 0.67 -5.45
N LEU A 6 -11.41 0.76 -4.13
CA LEU A 6 -10.36 1.12 -3.17
C LEU A 6 -9.33 0.01 -2.97
N ASP A 7 -9.73 -1.27 -3.07
CA ASP A 7 -8.79 -2.40 -3.05
C ASP A 7 -8.41 -2.91 -4.45
N ALA A 8 -9.13 -2.49 -5.49
CA ALA A 8 -8.89 -2.94 -6.87
C ALA A 8 -7.45 -2.63 -7.31
N ASN A 9 -6.97 -1.41 -7.04
CA ASN A 9 -5.59 -0.98 -7.29
C ASN A 9 -4.56 -1.89 -6.60
N TRP A 10 -4.86 -2.37 -5.40
CA TRP A 10 -3.98 -3.25 -4.63
C TRP A 10 -4.07 -4.70 -5.08
N ARG A 11 -5.24 -5.13 -5.52
CA ARG A 11 -5.48 -6.47 -6.09
C ARG A 11 -4.76 -6.64 -7.42
N GLU A 12 -4.78 -5.63 -8.29
CA GLU A 12 -4.09 -5.66 -9.59
C GLU A 12 -2.57 -5.80 -9.46
N ILE A 13 -1.97 -5.25 -8.40
CA ILE A 13 -0.53 -5.40 -8.16
C ILE A 13 -0.16 -6.74 -7.48
N GLY A 14 -1.15 -7.57 -7.16
CA GLY A 14 -0.99 -8.89 -6.57
C GLY A 14 -0.74 -8.89 -5.06
N LEU A 15 -1.26 -7.90 -4.33
CA LEU A 15 -1.18 -7.92 -2.86
C LEU A 15 -2.10 -8.99 -2.27
N ALA A 16 -1.62 -9.66 -1.22
CA ALA A 16 -2.40 -10.63 -0.45
C ALA A 16 -3.60 -9.98 0.25
N ALA A 17 -4.66 -10.75 0.48
CA ALA A 17 -5.87 -10.28 1.15
C ALA A 17 -5.62 -9.51 2.47
N PRO A 18 -4.78 -10.01 3.42
CA PRO A 18 -4.50 -9.27 4.66
C PRO A 18 -3.80 -7.93 4.43
N ALA A 19 -2.88 -7.85 3.45
CA ALA A 19 -2.20 -6.60 3.12
C ALA A 19 -3.16 -5.56 2.51
N ARG A 20 -4.10 -6.00 1.67
CA ARG A 20 -5.13 -5.10 1.10
C ARG A 20 -6.02 -4.52 2.20
N LEU A 21 -6.46 -5.35 3.15
CA LEU A 21 -7.27 -4.91 4.28
C LEU A 21 -6.53 -3.86 5.13
N ALA A 22 -5.27 -4.14 5.48
CA ALA A 22 -4.46 -3.22 6.26
C ALA A 22 -4.28 -1.85 5.59
N LEU A 23 -4.14 -1.81 4.26
CA LEU A 23 -4.07 -0.54 3.50
C LEU A 23 -5.41 0.22 3.52
N VAL A 24 -6.53 -0.49 3.36
CA VAL A 24 -7.88 0.09 3.42
C VAL A 24 -8.17 0.67 4.81
N GLU A 25 -7.80 -0.05 5.87
CA GLU A 25 -7.90 0.41 7.26
C GLU A 25 -7.03 1.65 7.53
N ALA A 26 -5.83 1.69 6.94
CA ALA A 26 -4.94 2.84 6.97
C ALA A 26 -5.40 4.01 6.08
N LYS A 27 -6.56 3.90 5.40
CA LYS A 27 -7.10 4.88 4.44
C LYS A 27 -6.16 5.15 3.25
N LEU A 28 -5.42 4.12 2.84
CA LEU A 28 -4.48 4.12 1.71
C LEU A 28 -5.12 3.37 0.56
N PHE A 29 -5.75 4.08 -0.37
CA PHE A 29 -6.54 3.46 -1.44
C PHE A 29 -5.79 3.40 -2.79
N LYS A 30 -4.67 4.10 -2.89
CA LYS A 30 -3.83 4.14 -4.09
C LYS A 30 -2.36 4.33 -3.73
N VAL A 31 -1.48 3.99 -4.66
CA VAL A 31 -0.01 4.16 -4.52
C VAL A 31 0.38 5.61 -4.19
N SER A 32 -0.39 6.59 -4.66
CA SER A 32 -0.17 8.01 -4.35
C SER A 32 -0.35 8.36 -2.87
N ASP A 33 -1.20 7.64 -2.13
CA ASP A 33 -1.40 7.89 -0.70
C ASP A 33 -0.22 7.41 0.15
N LEU A 34 0.60 6.50 -0.38
CA LEU A 34 1.84 6.06 0.29
C LEU A 34 2.85 7.19 0.50
N ARG A 35 2.69 8.33 -0.20
CA ARG A 35 3.47 9.56 0.06
C ARG A 35 3.12 10.22 1.39
N LYS A 36 1.98 9.87 1.99
CA LYS A 36 1.50 10.47 3.25
C LYS A 36 2.06 9.75 4.48
N ILE A 37 2.47 8.49 4.31
CA ILE A 37 2.98 7.63 5.38
C ILE A 37 4.46 7.32 5.19
N ARG A 38 5.11 6.94 6.29
CA ARG A 38 6.48 6.45 6.30
C ARG A 38 6.54 4.96 6.00
N LEU A 39 7.71 4.48 5.59
CA LEU A 39 7.94 3.04 5.40
C LEU A 39 7.71 2.28 6.71
N SER A 40 8.19 2.80 7.84
CA SER A 40 8.03 2.16 9.16
C SER A 40 6.56 2.04 9.57
N GLU A 41 5.71 3.01 9.19
CA GLU A 41 4.27 2.94 9.42
C GLU A 41 3.62 1.84 8.58
N LEU A 42 4.02 1.70 7.32
CA LEU A 42 3.58 0.59 6.47
C LEU A 42 4.01 -0.77 7.05
N GLU A 43 5.24 -0.87 7.55
CA GLU A 43 5.80 -2.09 8.16
C GLU A 43 5.14 -2.42 9.50
N ALA A 44 4.60 -1.42 10.20
CA ALA A 44 3.84 -1.59 11.43
C ALA A 44 2.38 -2.02 11.21
N LEU A 45 1.87 -1.98 9.97
CA LEU A 45 0.50 -2.38 9.67
C LEU A 45 0.29 -3.89 9.89
N HIS A 46 -0.76 -4.23 10.65
CA HIS A 46 -1.12 -5.61 10.93
C HIS A 46 -1.57 -6.33 9.64
N GLY A 47 -0.88 -7.40 9.25
CA GLY A 47 -1.12 -8.11 7.98
C GLY A 47 -0.16 -7.72 6.85
N MET A 48 0.76 -6.78 7.10
CA MET A 48 1.74 -6.34 6.12
C MET A 48 3.04 -7.17 6.18
N GLY A 49 3.09 -8.22 5.37
CA GLY A 49 4.25 -9.11 5.30
C GLY A 49 5.40 -8.56 4.44
N LYS A 50 6.61 -9.12 4.61
CA LYS A 50 7.82 -8.76 3.83
C LYS A 50 7.59 -8.80 2.31
N SER A 51 6.80 -9.76 1.83
CA SER A 51 6.43 -9.90 0.42
C SER A 51 5.56 -8.75 -0.09
N ALA A 52 4.58 -8.32 0.71
CA ALA A 52 3.70 -7.20 0.38
C ALA A 52 4.47 -5.88 0.33
N ILE A 53 5.34 -5.64 1.33
CA ILE A 53 6.20 -4.45 1.39
C ILE A 53 7.13 -4.39 0.18
N ALA A 54 7.77 -5.50 -0.19
CA ALA A 54 8.63 -5.57 -1.37
C ALA A 54 7.85 -5.23 -2.65
N ARG A 55 6.64 -5.77 -2.81
CA ARG A 55 5.78 -5.49 -3.97
C ARG A 55 5.40 -4.02 -4.06
N ILE A 56 5.04 -3.42 -2.92
CA ILE A 56 4.73 -1.98 -2.84
C ILE A 56 5.95 -1.14 -3.22
N LYS A 57 7.14 -1.44 -2.69
CA LYS A 57 8.39 -0.74 -3.03
C LYS A 57 8.69 -0.78 -4.53
N VAL A 58 8.50 -1.93 -5.18
CA VAL A 58 8.68 -2.08 -6.64
C VAL A 58 7.73 -1.17 -7.42
N ILE A 59 6.44 -1.16 -7.08
CA ILE A 59 5.44 -0.32 -7.75
C ILE A 59 5.68 1.16 -7.50
N MET A 60 6.08 1.54 -6.29
CA MET A 60 6.46 2.91 -5.97
C MET A 60 7.66 3.37 -6.78
N TYR A 61 8.70 2.54 -6.88
CA TYR A 61 9.87 2.82 -7.71
C TYR A 61 9.48 3.00 -9.19
N ALA A 62 8.67 2.09 -9.74
CA ALA A 62 8.17 2.19 -11.12
C ALA A 62 7.37 3.47 -11.38
N LYS A 63 6.59 3.94 -10.38
CA LYS A 63 5.82 5.19 -10.45
C LYS A 63 6.61 6.42 -10.03
N LYS A 64 7.90 6.29 -9.69
CA LYS A 64 8.76 7.35 -9.13
C LYS A 64 8.16 8.01 -7.88
N ILE A 65 7.43 7.23 -7.09
CA ILE A 65 6.83 7.64 -5.82
C ILE A 65 7.77 7.22 -4.70
N LYS A 66 7.92 8.06 -3.68
CA LYS A 66 8.66 7.74 -2.46
C LYS A 66 7.73 7.83 -1.26
N PHE A 67 8.04 7.09 -0.21
CA PHE A 67 7.38 7.28 1.08
C PHE A 67 7.65 8.69 1.58
N ARG A 68 6.84 9.13 2.56
CA ARG A 68 7.15 10.34 3.30
C ARG A 68 8.55 10.19 3.90
N SER A 69 9.46 11.05 3.49
CA SER A 69 10.76 11.23 4.14
C SER A 69 10.52 11.74 5.56
N GLU A 70 11.34 11.27 6.49
CA GLU A 70 11.19 11.54 7.93
C GLU A 70 11.14 13.04 8.25
#